data_AF-A0A2W5FCS2-F1
#
_entry.id   AF-A0A2W5FCS2-F1
#
_cell.length_a   1.000
_cell.length_b   1.000
_cell.length_c   1.000
_cell.angle_alpha   90.00
_cell.angle_beta   90.00
_cell.angle_gamma   90.00
#
_symmetry.space_group_name_H-M   'P 1'
#
loop_
_entity.id
_entity.type
_entity.pdbx_description
1 polymer ?
#
loop_
_entity_poly.entity_id
_entity_poly.type
_entity_poly.pdbx_seq_one_letter_code
_entity_poly.pdbx_strand_id
1 'polypeptide(L)'
;MRNIFVMAAMLCGIVLSTSCSKSDNSPVNIQPLSNLTKISENKIPNSPYTIATFLTTDSIIVGYNPLYFTIQDTSTRNYVNNANIVLAPLMTEAGSTHHHSGPTEQPSYSDSARAYKGAFIPLHGAIATYGSLGFTGWRMRMSITINGAQYDSVKYDFSTKTIKTGTKFVTSVAGNDGLTYYFALINPQQSSQANGIQNLEVAFYNSADGNITFNPINDLVIGNFYPYMPDMGHSSPNNITPTSIGNGHYKGVVNFTMGGHWTLNFTKIQKNNVQVIDSTALEVAF
;
A
#
# COMPACT_ATOMS: atom_id res chain seq x y z
N MET A 1 -27.58 -59.94 66.54
CA MET A 1 -28.64 -59.84 65.51
C MET A 1 -29.43 -58.54 65.78
N ARG A 2 -29.47 -57.61 64.79
CA ARG A 2 -30.50 -56.56 64.50
C ARG A 2 -31.23 -55.93 65.71
N ASN A 3 -31.28 -54.61 65.97
CA ASN A 3 -31.53 -53.48 65.07
C ASN A 3 -31.51 -52.12 65.84
N ILE A 4 -31.02 -51.06 65.17
CA ILE A 4 -31.57 -49.68 65.02
C ILE A 4 -31.86 -48.82 66.29
N PHE A 5 -31.17 -47.68 66.44
CA PHE A 5 -31.74 -46.31 66.29
C PHE A 5 -30.61 -45.26 66.52
N VAL A 6 -30.11 -44.66 65.44
CA VAL A 6 -29.24 -43.46 65.50
C VAL A 6 -30.11 -42.28 65.11
N MET A 7 -30.29 -41.34 66.03
CA MET A 7 -30.91 -40.04 65.78
C MET A 7 -29.88 -38.97 66.15
N ALA A 8 -29.22 -38.44 65.14
CA ALA A 8 -28.35 -37.27 65.27
C ALA A 8 -28.73 -36.28 64.17
N ALA A 9 -29.56 -35.31 64.55
CA ALA A 9 -29.80 -34.12 63.75
C ALA A 9 -28.53 -33.25 63.80
N MET A 10 -27.91 -33.00 62.64
CA MET A 10 -26.85 -32.00 62.54
C MET A 10 -27.12 -31.08 61.36
N LEU A 11 -27.27 -29.81 61.72
CA LEU A 11 -27.53 -28.61 60.93
C LEU A 11 -26.80 -28.59 59.57
N CYS A 12 -27.59 -28.39 58.51
CA CYS A 12 -27.10 -28.01 57.19
C CYS A 12 -26.79 -26.51 57.19
N GLY A 13 -25.51 -26.15 57.29
CA GLY A 13 -25.05 -24.77 57.08
C GLY A 13 -24.98 -24.48 55.58
N ILE A 14 -25.88 -23.64 55.08
CA ILE A 14 -25.84 -23.14 53.70
C ILE A 14 -24.69 -22.13 53.61
N VAL A 15 -23.59 -22.53 52.98
CA VAL A 15 -22.52 -21.62 52.56
C VAL A 15 -22.93 -21.02 51.22
N LEU A 16 -23.42 -19.78 51.23
CA LEU A 16 -23.59 -18.97 50.02
C LEU A 16 -22.20 -18.53 49.54
N SER A 17 -21.62 -19.28 48.60
CA SER A 17 -20.46 -18.82 47.84
C SER A 17 -20.90 -17.80 46.80
N THR A 18 -20.66 -16.52 47.09
CA THR A 18 -20.71 -15.45 46.09
C THR A 18 -19.61 -15.68 45.06
N SER A 19 -19.95 -16.32 43.95
CA SER A 19 -19.11 -16.36 42.75
C SER A 19 -19.08 -14.95 42.15
N CYS A 20 -18.03 -14.20 42.46
CA CYS A 20 -17.65 -13.02 41.69
C CYS A 20 -17.13 -13.52 40.34
N SER A 21 -18.01 -13.61 39.33
CA SER A 21 -17.54 -13.62 37.95
C SER A 21 -16.86 -12.28 37.71
N LYS A 22 -15.53 -12.29 37.65
CA LYS A 22 -14.80 -11.19 37.05
C LYS A 22 -15.29 -11.11 35.61
N SER A 23 -16.12 -10.12 35.31
CA SER A 23 -16.35 -9.72 33.94
C SER A 23 -15.02 -9.18 33.45
N ASP A 24 -14.30 -10.01 32.69
CA ASP A 24 -13.17 -9.55 31.88
C ASP A 24 -13.73 -8.62 30.80
N ASN A 25 -14.04 -7.38 31.20
CA ASN A 25 -14.17 -6.25 30.30
C ASN A 25 -12.77 -5.81 29.86
N SER A 26 -11.96 -6.76 29.37
CA SER A 26 -10.86 -6.38 28.50
C SER A 26 -11.53 -5.75 27.27
N PRO A 27 -11.23 -4.49 26.93
CA PRO A 27 -11.75 -3.91 25.71
C PRO A 27 -11.39 -4.87 24.58
N VAL A 28 -12.39 -5.30 23.79
CA VAL A 28 -12.18 -6.17 22.65
C VAL A 28 -11.27 -5.41 21.69
N ASN A 29 -9.97 -5.67 21.80
CA ASN A 29 -8.97 -5.15 20.90
C ASN A 29 -9.07 -5.98 19.62
N ILE A 30 -10.11 -5.72 18.82
CA ILE A 30 -10.17 -6.24 17.46
C ILE A 30 -8.95 -5.67 16.77
N GLN A 31 -7.93 -6.52 16.56
CA GLN A 31 -6.72 -6.19 15.84
C GLN A 31 -7.15 -5.52 14.53
N PRO A 32 -6.85 -4.24 14.33
CA PRO A 32 -6.99 -3.65 13.02
C PRO A 32 -6.21 -4.54 12.06
N LEU A 33 -6.78 -4.87 10.90
CA LEU A 33 -6.02 -5.41 9.77
C LEU A 33 -5.63 -6.91 9.86
N SER A 34 -6.49 -7.80 10.36
CA SER A 34 -6.21 -9.25 10.50
C SER A 34 -5.72 -9.97 9.24
N ASN A 35 -5.99 -9.41 8.04
CA ASN A 35 -5.59 -9.99 6.76
C ASN A 35 -4.40 -9.24 6.11
N LEU A 36 -3.74 -8.33 6.84
CA LEU A 36 -2.58 -7.60 6.36
C LEU A 36 -1.30 -8.08 7.05
N THR A 37 -0.19 -7.99 6.33
CA THR A 37 1.13 -8.29 6.87
C THR A 37 1.75 -7.04 7.46
N LYS A 38 2.15 -7.11 8.74
CA LYS A 38 2.96 -6.05 9.38
C LYS A 38 4.39 -6.13 8.86
N ILE A 39 4.85 -5.09 8.18
CA ILE A 39 6.21 -5.03 7.61
C ILE A 39 7.17 -4.18 8.43
N SER A 40 6.65 -3.36 9.34
CA SER A 40 7.47 -2.51 10.20
C SER A 40 6.70 -2.10 11.45
N GLU A 41 7.40 -1.93 12.55
CA GLU A 41 6.90 -1.34 13.79
C GLU A 41 8.03 -0.56 14.45
N ASN A 42 7.82 0.74 14.68
CA ASN A 42 8.84 1.62 15.23
C ASN A 42 8.26 2.49 16.34
N LYS A 43 9.09 2.78 17.33
CA LYS A 43 8.80 3.81 18.32
C LYS A 43 8.84 5.18 17.64
N ILE A 44 7.82 6.01 17.86
CA ILE A 44 7.90 7.42 17.50
C ILE A 44 8.81 8.09 18.54
N PRO A 45 9.97 8.65 18.16
CA PRO A 45 10.94 9.16 19.13
C PRO A 45 10.34 10.24 20.02
N ASN A 46 10.82 10.30 21.27
CA ASN A 46 10.39 11.31 22.25
C ASN A 46 8.87 11.37 22.48
N SER A 47 8.17 10.24 22.35
CA SER A 47 6.71 10.16 22.50
C SER A 47 6.26 8.85 23.17
N PRO A 48 5.01 8.76 23.67
CA PRO A 48 4.43 7.49 24.12
C PRO A 48 3.91 6.62 22.96
N TYR A 49 4.15 6.95 21.69
CA TYR A 49 3.52 6.27 20.56
C TYR A 49 4.44 5.28 19.84
N THR A 50 3.85 4.24 19.26
CA THR A 50 4.46 3.39 18.23
C THR A 50 3.66 3.50 16.95
N ILE A 51 4.33 3.42 15.79
CA ILE A 51 3.70 3.33 14.48
C ILE A 51 4.04 1.99 13.85
N ALA A 52 3.03 1.29 13.34
CA ALA A 52 3.19 0.06 12.58
C ALA A 52 2.71 0.27 11.14
N THR A 53 3.45 -0.29 10.18
CA THR A 53 3.11 -0.26 8.75
C THR A 53 2.74 -1.66 8.27
N PHE A 54 1.67 -1.74 7.50
CA PHE A 54 1.10 -2.98 6.99
C PHE A 54 0.84 -2.90 5.48
N LEU A 55 0.83 -4.07 4.86
CA LEU A 55 0.58 -4.30 3.44
C LEU A 55 -0.43 -5.43 3.24
N THR A 56 -1.08 -5.48 2.07
CA THR A 56 -1.81 -6.67 1.61
C THR A 56 -0.88 -7.77 1.09
N THR A 57 0.39 -7.43 0.85
CA THR A 57 1.48 -8.32 0.44
C THR A 57 2.50 -8.47 1.57
N ASP A 58 3.47 -9.36 1.40
CA ASP A 58 4.56 -9.59 2.36
C ASP A 58 5.69 -8.55 2.26
N SER A 59 5.76 -7.80 1.16
CA SER A 59 6.84 -6.85 0.88
C SER A 59 6.40 -5.78 -0.11
N ILE A 60 7.10 -4.64 -0.09
CA ILE A 60 6.94 -3.57 -1.07
C ILE A 60 7.51 -4.06 -2.40
N ILE A 61 6.78 -3.86 -3.51
CA ILE A 61 7.21 -4.17 -4.87
C ILE A 61 7.48 -2.88 -5.67
N VAL A 62 8.20 -2.97 -6.78
CA VAL A 62 8.26 -1.90 -7.79
C VAL A 62 6.89 -1.83 -8.48
N GLY A 63 6.10 -0.79 -8.20
CA GLY A 63 4.67 -0.79 -8.50
C GLY A 63 3.83 -0.13 -7.43
N TYR A 64 2.52 -0.25 -7.53
CA TYR A 64 1.59 0.32 -6.57
C TYR A 64 1.51 -0.52 -5.29
N ASN A 65 1.77 0.08 -4.13
CA ASN A 65 1.68 -0.59 -2.83
C ASN A 65 0.70 0.16 -1.91
N PRO A 66 -0.50 -0.37 -1.66
CA PRO A 66 -1.40 0.18 -0.64
C PRO A 66 -0.78 0.01 0.75
N LEU A 67 -0.54 1.12 1.45
CA LEU A 67 0.04 1.14 2.78
C LEU A 67 -1.04 1.42 3.84
N TYR A 68 -0.98 0.67 4.93
CA TYR A 68 -1.84 0.87 6.09
C TYR A 68 -0.99 1.16 7.31
N PHE A 69 -1.40 2.12 8.12
CA PHE A 69 -0.67 2.51 9.32
C PHE A 69 -1.58 2.47 10.54
N THR A 70 -1.05 1.97 11.65
CA THR A 70 -1.67 2.16 12.96
C THR A 70 -0.70 2.88 13.88
N ILE A 71 -1.21 3.79 14.70
CA ILE A 71 -0.45 4.44 15.76
C ILE A 71 -1.07 4.01 17.08
N GLN A 72 -0.27 3.50 18.00
CA GLN A 72 -0.72 3.03 19.31
C GLN A 72 0.00 3.79 20.42
N ASP A 73 -0.75 4.24 21.41
CA ASP A 73 -0.19 4.74 22.66
C ASP A 73 0.29 3.55 23.51
N THR A 74 1.58 3.53 23.84
CA THR A 74 2.20 2.44 24.60
C THR A 74 1.78 2.41 26.06
N SER A 75 1.30 3.53 26.62
CA SER A 75 0.83 3.63 28.01
C SER A 75 -0.61 3.16 28.16
N THR A 76 -1.51 3.61 27.28
CA THR A 76 -2.95 3.30 27.36
C THR A 76 -3.35 2.10 26.50
N ARG A 77 -2.47 1.65 25.59
CA ARG A 77 -2.72 0.62 24.57
C ARG A 77 -3.81 0.99 23.56
N ASN A 78 -4.27 2.24 23.56
CA ASN A 78 -5.28 2.74 22.65
C ASN A 78 -4.68 3.13 21.29
N TYR A 79 -5.48 2.99 20.23
CA TYR A 79 -5.12 3.47 18.90
C TYR A 79 -5.42 4.96 18.75
N VAL A 80 -4.54 5.66 18.03
CA VAL A 80 -4.62 7.08 17.73
C VAL A 80 -5.17 7.26 16.32
N ASN A 81 -6.28 7.98 16.17
CA ASN A 81 -6.99 8.21 14.90
C ASN A 81 -6.96 9.67 14.41
N ASN A 82 -6.30 10.57 15.14
CA ASN A 82 -6.22 11.99 14.84
C ASN A 82 -4.77 12.47 14.59
N ALA A 83 -3.99 11.63 13.93
CA ALA A 83 -2.65 11.95 13.47
C ALA A 83 -2.65 12.44 12.01
N ASN A 84 -1.66 13.26 11.67
CA ASN A 84 -1.26 13.51 10.29
C ASN A 84 0.07 12.79 10.04
N ILE A 85 0.13 11.94 9.02
CA ILE A 85 1.31 11.19 8.61
C ILE A 85 1.69 11.67 7.22
N VAL A 86 2.94 12.11 7.05
CA VAL A 86 3.47 12.52 5.75
C VAL A 86 4.59 11.55 5.35
N LEU A 87 4.39 10.84 4.24
CA LEU A 87 5.36 9.94 3.63
C LEU A 87 6.33 10.72 2.75
N ALA A 88 7.62 10.47 2.93
CA ALA A 88 8.70 11.02 2.11
C ALA A 88 9.78 9.95 1.83
N PRO A 89 9.44 8.80 1.21
CA PRO A 89 10.39 7.73 0.95
C PRO A 89 11.57 8.22 0.09
N LEU A 90 12.75 7.66 0.34
CA LEU A 90 13.96 8.02 -0.40
C LEU A 90 14.80 6.78 -0.67
N MET A 91 15.12 6.57 -1.93
CA MET A 91 16.17 5.67 -2.37
C MET A 91 17.49 6.43 -2.33
N THR A 92 18.48 5.84 -1.69
CA THR A 92 19.85 6.36 -1.63
C THR A 92 20.80 5.29 -2.13
N GLU A 93 21.84 5.72 -2.83
CA GLU A 93 23.01 4.90 -3.12
C GLU A 93 24.17 5.43 -2.26
N ALA A 94 24.85 4.52 -1.54
CA ALA A 94 25.95 4.85 -0.67
C ALA A 94 27.08 5.54 -1.46
N GLY A 95 27.58 6.67 -0.94
CA GLY A 95 28.60 7.48 -1.61
C GLY A 95 28.10 8.28 -2.82
N SER A 96 26.81 8.24 -3.14
CA SER A 96 26.20 8.99 -4.23
C SER A 96 25.41 10.19 -3.72
N THR A 97 25.43 11.29 -4.49
CA THR A 97 24.50 12.42 -4.29
C THR A 97 23.19 12.23 -5.04
N HIS A 98 23.07 11.16 -5.83
CA HIS A 98 21.85 10.83 -6.55
C HIS A 98 20.86 10.15 -5.61
N HIS A 99 19.65 10.70 -5.58
CA HIS A 99 18.54 10.16 -4.81
C HIS A 99 17.32 10.05 -5.70
N HIS A 100 16.54 9.00 -5.48
CA HIS A 100 15.24 8.83 -6.11
C HIS A 100 14.16 8.75 -5.04
N SER A 101 12.96 9.18 -5.40
CA SER A 101 11.74 8.94 -4.66
C SER A 101 10.73 8.29 -5.60
N GLY A 102 9.49 8.21 -5.15
CA GLY A 102 8.38 7.74 -5.97
C GLY A 102 7.08 8.40 -5.54
N PRO A 103 6.04 8.36 -6.39
CA PRO A 103 4.74 8.91 -6.02
C PRO A 103 4.21 8.31 -4.71
N THR A 104 3.54 9.15 -3.92
CA THR A 104 2.90 8.75 -2.67
C THR A 104 1.47 9.28 -2.62
N GLU A 105 0.58 8.46 -2.09
CA GLU A 105 -0.71 8.92 -1.59
C GLU A 105 -0.58 9.10 -0.08
N GLN A 106 -0.74 10.34 0.37
CA GLN A 106 -0.52 10.70 1.76
C GLN A 106 -1.59 10.05 2.67
N PRO A 107 -1.20 9.38 3.77
CA PRO A 107 -2.13 8.62 4.58
C PRO A 107 -3.24 9.47 5.20
N SER A 108 -4.48 8.97 5.14
CA SER A 108 -5.64 9.53 5.82
C SER A 108 -6.35 8.46 6.66
N TYR A 109 -6.91 8.85 7.81
CA TYR A 109 -7.58 7.88 8.69
C TYR A 109 -8.85 7.34 8.04
N SER A 110 -9.05 6.02 8.11
CA SER A 110 -10.22 5.32 7.62
C SER A 110 -10.90 4.59 8.77
N ASP A 111 -12.11 5.01 9.14
CA ASP A 111 -12.89 4.37 10.21
C ASP A 111 -13.19 2.91 9.92
N SER A 112 -13.48 2.57 8.66
CA SER A 112 -13.78 1.19 8.24
C SER A 112 -12.56 0.27 8.35
N ALA A 113 -11.38 0.76 7.99
CA ALA A 113 -10.13 0.01 8.16
C ALA A 113 -9.56 0.10 9.59
N ARG A 114 -10.04 1.07 10.39
CA ARG A 114 -9.49 1.45 11.69
C ARG A 114 -7.97 1.72 11.64
N ALA A 115 -7.53 2.31 10.55
CA ALA A 115 -6.13 2.56 10.22
C ALA A 115 -6.00 3.75 9.27
N TYR A 116 -4.82 4.34 9.17
CA TYR A 116 -4.52 5.31 8.11
C TYR A 116 -4.20 4.57 6.82
N LYS A 117 -4.79 5.00 5.71
CA LYS A 117 -4.59 4.45 4.38
C LYS A 117 -3.87 5.44 3.50
N GLY A 118 -2.79 4.99 2.86
CA GLY A 118 -2.09 5.70 1.80
C GLY A 118 -1.51 4.71 0.81
N ALA A 119 -0.57 5.16 -0.02
CA ALA A 119 0.11 4.30 -0.97
C ALA A 119 1.51 4.82 -1.28
N PHE A 120 2.38 3.92 -1.73
CA PHE A 120 3.69 4.26 -2.26
C PHE A 120 3.98 3.51 -3.55
N ILE A 121 4.51 4.23 -4.54
CA ILE A 121 4.88 3.68 -5.84
C ILE A 121 6.39 3.84 -6.07
N PRO A 122 7.24 2.92 -5.59
CA PRO A 122 8.65 2.93 -5.95
C PRO A 122 8.80 2.62 -7.44
N LEU A 123 9.58 3.47 -8.13
CA LEU A 123 9.85 3.37 -9.56
C LEU A 123 11.09 2.53 -9.88
N HIS A 124 11.89 2.22 -8.86
CA HIS A 124 13.15 1.49 -8.96
C HIS A 124 13.22 0.37 -7.93
N GLY A 125 13.78 -0.76 -8.34
CA GLY A 125 14.11 -1.85 -7.43
C GLY A 125 15.40 -1.55 -6.67
N ALA A 126 15.44 -1.90 -5.38
CA ALA A 126 16.66 -1.82 -4.58
C ALA A 126 16.68 -2.88 -3.48
N ILE A 127 17.89 -3.33 -3.15
CA ILE A 127 18.18 -4.16 -1.97
C ILE A 127 18.80 -3.25 -0.91
N ALA A 128 18.21 -3.22 0.28
CA ALA A 128 18.74 -2.50 1.43
C ALA A 128 20.03 -3.16 1.92
N THR A 129 21.14 -2.43 1.84
CA THR A 129 22.48 -2.91 2.23
C THR A 129 23.25 -1.83 2.98
N TYR A 130 24.14 -2.28 3.86
CA TYR A 130 25.02 -1.44 4.66
C TYR A 130 26.46 -1.80 4.33
N GLY A 131 27.17 -0.86 3.69
CA GLY A 131 28.58 -1.01 3.34
C GLY A 131 29.46 0.04 4.03
N SER A 132 30.75 0.00 3.73
CA SER A 132 31.73 0.97 4.25
C SER A 132 31.44 2.41 3.83
N LEU A 133 30.76 2.62 2.69
CA LEU A 133 30.35 3.92 2.18
C LEU A 133 28.97 4.38 2.67
N GLY A 134 28.29 3.57 3.49
CA GLY A 134 26.98 3.88 4.05
C GLY A 134 25.85 2.98 3.54
N PHE A 135 24.62 3.50 3.61
CA PHE A 135 23.39 2.80 3.26
C PHE A 135 23.06 2.95 1.77
N THR A 136 22.80 1.82 1.11
CA THR A 136 22.19 1.76 -0.23
C THR A 136 20.84 1.08 -0.11
N GLY A 137 19.79 1.67 -0.67
CA GLY A 137 18.45 1.10 -0.71
C GLY A 137 17.35 2.12 -0.43
N TRP A 138 16.15 1.62 -0.18
CA TRP A 138 15.01 2.44 0.15
C TRP A 138 14.87 2.65 1.66
N ARG A 139 14.63 3.90 2.05
CA ARG A 139 14.25 4.31 3.40
C ARG A 139 12.87 4.94 3.37
N MET A 140 11.90 4.33 4.05
CA MET A 140 10.64 5.00 4.35
C MET A 140 10.92 6.07 5.41
N ARG A 141 10.49 7.30 5.16
CA ARG A 141 10.59 8.42 6.11
C ARG A 141 9.19 8.96 6.34
N MET A 142 8.82 9.10 7.60
CA MET A 142 7.47 9.52 8.00
C MET A 142 7.58 10.69 8.98
N SER A 143 7.01 11.83 8.62
CA SER A 143 6.78 12.92 9.57
C SER A 143 5.40 12.74 10.19
N ILE A 144 5.31 12.86 11.51
CA ILE A 144 4.09 12.54 12.25
C ILE A 144 3.72 13.71 13.14
N THR A 145 2.46 14.13 13.05
CA THR A 145 1.85 15.13 13.95
C THR A 145 0.66 14.49 14.63
N ILE A 146 0.54 14.58 15.96
CA ILE A 146 -0.61 14.07 16.72
C ILE A 146 -1.10 15.20 17.61
N ASN A 147 -2.41 15.50 17.60
CA ASN A 147 -2.99 16.61 18.36
C ASN A 147 -2.31 17.98 18.09
N GLY A 148 -1.81 18.20 16.87
CA GLY A 148 -1.06 19.41 16.51
C GLY A 148 0.40 19.45 16.99
N ALA A 149 0.85 18.48 17.80
CA ALA A 149 2.25 18.35 18.19
C ALA A 149 3.03 17.56 17.13
N GLN A 150 4.08 18.17 16.59
CA GLN A 150 4.99 17.51 15.65
C GLN A 150 6.03 16.67 16.40
N TYR A 151 6.26 15.46 15.91
CA TYR A 151 7.26 14.54 16.46
C TYR A 151 8.43 14.34 15.49
N ASP A 152 9.54 13.82 16.02
CA ASP A 152 10.68 13.42 15.21
C ASP A 152 10.29 12.36 14.17
N SER A 153 10.93 12.45 13.01
CA SER A 153 10.60 11.57 11.89
C SER A 153 10.96 10.11 12.18
N VAL A 154 10.00 9.22 11.94
CA VAL A 154 10.23 7.78 11.96
C VAL A 154 10.84 7.35 10.63
N LYS A 155 11.81 6.44 10.69
CA LYS A 155 12.50 5.93 9.50
C LYS A 155 12.70 4.42 9.63
N TYR A 156 12.49 3.70 8.54
CA TYR A 156 12.89 2.30 8.44
C TYR A 156 13.30 1.97 7.01
N ASP A 157 14.24 1.04 6.89
CA ASP A 157 14.77 0.61 5.60
C ASP A 157 14.05 -0.62 5.10
N PHE A 158 13.94 -0.75 3.79
CA PHE A 158 13.32 -1.92 3.17
C PHE A 158 13.96 -2.21 1.81
N SER A 159 13.86 -3.47 1.40
CA SER A 159 14.15 -3.90 0.04
C SER A 159 12.85 -4.00 -0.74
N THR A 160 12.88 -3.69 -2.03
CA THR A 160 11.77 -4.03 -2.93
C THR A 160 11.85 -5.51 -3.30
N LYS A 161 10.71 -6.19 -3.31
CA LYS A 161 10.60 -7.55 -3.82
C LYS A 161 10.48 -7.54 -5.34
N THR A 162 11.19 -8.47 -5.97
CA THR A 162 11.09 -8.70 -7.42
C THR A 162 9.69 -9.23 -7.76
N ILE A 163 9.08 -8.64 -8.79
CA ILE A 163 7.82 -9.12 -9.38
C ILE A 163 8.12 -10.18 -10.45
N LYS A 164 7.09 -10.88 -10.93
CA LYS A 164 7.26 -11.95 -11.92
C LYS A 164 7.98 -11.43 -13.17
N THR A 165 8.92 -12.22 -13.70
CA THR A 165 9.60 -11.92 -14.97
C THR A 165 8.59 -11.67 -16.09
N GLY A 166 8.84 -10.67 -16.93
CA GLY A 166 7.90 -10.24 -17.97
C GLY A 166 6.77 -9.33 -17.47
N THR A 167 6.84 -8.89 -16.20
CA THR A 167 5.90 -7.91 -15.64
C THR A 167 6.56 -6.55 -15.50
N LYS A 168 5.83 -5.50 -15.89
CA LYS A 168 6.24 -4.10 -15.78
C LYS A 168 5.05 -3.27 -15.29
N PHE A 169 4.88 -3.19 -13.97
CA PHE A 169 3.81 -2.42 -13.35
C PHE A 169 4.05 -0.92 -13.32
N VAL A 170 5.25 -0.45 -13.66
CA VAL A 170 5.54 0.97 -13.81
C VAL A 170 6.32 1.24 -15.08
N THR A 171 6.07 2.36 -15.72
CA THR A 171 6.89 2.86 -16.82
C THR A 171 7.00 4.38 -16.73
N SER A 172 8.09 4.91 -17.27
CA SER A 172 8.27 6.35 -17.49
C SER A 172 8.46 6.66 -18.97
N VAL A 173 8.07 7.87 -19.37
CA VAL A 173 8.23 8.38 -20.74
C VAL A 173 8.43 9.88 -20.69
N ALA A 174 9.36 10.39 -21.50
CA ALA A 174 9.52 11.84 -21.67
C ALA A 174 8.35 12.35 -22.52
N GLY A 175 7.67 13.38 -22.02
CA GLY A 175 6.63 14.08 -22.76
C GLY A 175 7.21 15.11 -23.71
N ASN A 176 6.43 15.47 -24.73
CA ASN A 176 6.75 16.52 -25.70
C ASN A 176 6.77 17.94 -25.09
N ASP A 177 6.35 18.07 -23.82
CA ASP A 177 6.30 19.31 -23.05
C ASP A 177 7.48 19.45 -22.06
N GLY A 178 8.46 18.55 -22.11
CA GLY A 178 9.65 18.56 -21.27
C GLY A 178 9.47 17.95 -19.87
N LEU A 179 8.29 17.42 -19.55
CA LEU A 179 8.04 16.69 -18.31
C LEU A 179 8.32 15.20 -18.49
N THR A 180 8.71 14.51 -17.42
CA THR A 180 8.67 13.04 -17.39
C THR A 180 7.34 12.58 -16.83
N TYR A 181 6.68 11.67 -17.55
CA TYR A 181 5.42 11.07 -17.13
C TYR A 181 5.66 9.65 -16.62
N TYR A 182 4.95 9.28 -15.55
CA TYR A 182 5.01 7.98 -14.91
C TYR A 182 3.63 7.35 -14.90
N PHE A 183 3.59 6.09 -15.29
CA PHE A 183 2.40 5.27 -15.36
C PHE A 183 2.58 4.11 -14.38
N ALA A 184 1.59 3.87 -13.54
CA ALA A 184 1.61 2.77 -12.59
C ALA A 184 0.32 1.94 -12.71
N LEU A 185 0.46 0.61 -12.79
CA LEU A 185 -0.67 -0.31 -12.70
C LEU A 185 -1.12 -0.44 -11.25
N ILE A 186 -2.37 -0.10 -10.99
CA ILE A 186 -3.03 -0.27 -9.68
C ILE A 186 -3.83 -1.57 -9.66
N ASN A 187 -4.55 -1.88 -10.75
CA ASN A 187 -5.28 -3.14 -10.87
C ASN A 187 -5.31 -3.60 -12.34
N PRO A 188 -5.16 -4.91 -12.63
CA PRO A 188 -4.93 -6.00 -11.67
C PRO A 188 -3.49 -6.15 -11.22
N GLN A 189 -3.30 -6.31 -9.91
CA GLN A 189 -2.03 -6.74 -9.33
C GLN A 189 -1.77 -8.21 -9.59
N GLN A 190 -0.51 -8.66 -9.46
CA GLN A 190 -0.07 -10.03 -9.74
C GLN A 190 -0.99 -11.11 -9.12
N SER A 191 -1.39 -10.95 -7.86
CA SER A 191 -2.24 -11.92 -7.15
C SER A 191 -3.71 -11.92 -7.58
N SER A 192 -4.15 -10.87 -8.28
CA SER A 192 -5.53 -10.68 -8.73
C SER A 192 -5.71 -10.92 -10.23
N GLN A 193 -4.64 -11.14 -10.98
CA GLN A 193 -4.70 -11.38 -12.42
C GLN A 193 -5.42 -12.70 -12.72
N ALA A 194 -6.48 -12.62 -13.52
CA ALA A 194 -7.26 -13.76 -13.98
C ALA A 194 -7.67 -13.61 -15.45
N ASN A 195 -7.96 -14.73 -16.11
CA ASN A 195 -8.55 -14.71 -17.44
C ASN A 195 -9.95 -14.07 -17.38
N GLY A 196 -10.33 -13.41 -18.47
CA GLY A 196 -11.61 -12.72 -18.62
C GLY A 196 -11.50 -11.22 -18.36
N ILE A 197 -12.69 -10.62 -18.22
CA ILE A 197 -12.86 -9.18 -18.02
C ILE A 197 -12.49 -8.82 -16.58
N GLN A 198 -11.61 -7.84 -16.43
CA GLN A 198 -11.14 -7.30 -15.16
C GLN A 198 -11.26 -5.78 -15.14
N ASN A 199 -11.49 -5.23 -13.94
CA ASN A 199 -11.35 -3.80 -13.72
C ASN A 199 -9.89 -3.39 -13.96
N LEU A 200 -9.69 -2.36 -14.77
CA LEU A 200 -8.38 -1.75 -14.95
C LEU A 200 -8.34 -0.47 -14.12
N GLU A 201 -7.29 -0.34 -13.31
CA GLU A 201 -6.97 0.92 -12.65
C GLU A 201 -5.49 1.23 -12.85
N VAL A 202 -5.20 2.45 -13.26
CA VAL A 202 -3.85 2.97 -13.44
C VAL A 202 -3.75 4.34 -12.81
N ALA A 203 -2.55 4.71 -12.35
CA ALA A 203 -2.29 6.06 -11.88
C ALA A 203 -1.19 6.73 -12.72
N PHE A 204 -1.39 8.02 -12.99
CA PHE A 204 -0.51 8.85 -13.79
C PHE A 204 0.03 10.03 -12.98
N TYR A 205 1.33 10.21 -13.08
CA TYR A 205 2.07 11.29 -12.43
C TYR A 205 3.00 11.96 -13.44
N ASN A 206 3.35 13.23 -13.21
CA ASN A 206 4.48 13.86 -13.90
C ASN A 206 5.50 14.41 -12.92
N SER A 207 6.70 14.63 -13.43
CA SER A 207 7.79 15.27 -12.72
C SER A 207 8.57 16.19 -13.66
N ALA A 208 8.97 17.35 -13.13
CA ALA A 208 9.92 18.23 -13.79
C ALA A 208 11.38 17.87 -13.44
N ASP A 209 11.63 17.30 -12.26
CA ASP A 209 12.98 16.91 -11.80
C ASP A 209 13.32 15.43 -12.08
N GLY A 210 12.31 14.63 -12.41
CA GLY A 210 12.40 13.21 -12.77
C GLY A 210 12.72 12.27 -11.61
N ASN A 211 12.91 12.77 -10.39
CA ASN A 211 13.57 12.02 -9.33
C ASN A 211 12.90 12.15 -7.97
N ILE A 212 12.31 13.30 -7.62
CA ILE A 212 11.87 13.61 -6.25
C ILE A 212 10.41 14.03 -6.22
N THR A 213 9.99 14.95 -7.10
CA THR A 213 8.62 15.48 -7.09
C THR A 213 7.74 14.73 -8.08
N PHE A 214 6.54 14.35 -7.65
CA PHE A 214 5.57 13.62 -8.46
C PHE A 214 4.18 14.21 -8.28
N ASN A 215 3.62 14.78 -9.34
CA ASN A 215 2.31 15.42 -9.31
C ASN A 215 1.27 14.50 -9.97
N PRO A 216 0.16 14.16 -9.30
CA PRO A 216 -0.92 13.40 -9.91
C PRO A 216 -1.58 14.19 -11.05
N ILE A 217 -1.98 13.50 -12.12
CA ILE A 217 -2.54 14.14 -13.33
C ILE A 217 -3.98 13.67 -13.56
N ASN A 218 -4.94 14.59 -13.65
CA ASN A 218 -6.37 14.24 -13.79
C ASN A 218 -6.99 14.55 -15.15
N ASP A 219 -6.23 15.21 -16.02
CA ASP A 219 -6.70 15.80 -17.27
C ASP A 219 -6.09 15.15 -18.53
N LEU A 220 -5.51 13.94 -18.39
CA LEU A 220 -5.05 13.19 -19.56
C LEU A 220 -6.23 12.57 -20.30
N VAL A 221 -6.19 12.69 -21.62
CA VAL A 221 -7.08 11.98 -22.54
C VAL A 221 -6.27 10.91 -23.26
N ILE A 222 -6.62 9.65 -23.04
CA ILE A 222 -5.99 8.51 -23.70
C ILE A 222 -6.73 8.27 -25.01
N GLY A 223 -6.07 8.50 -26.15
CA GLY A 223 -6.71 8.33 -27.46
C GLY A 223 -7.05 6.88 -27.78
N ASN A 224 -6.21 5.92 -27.37
CA ASN A 224 -6.51 4.49 -27.51
C ASN A 224 -5.85 3.66 -26.40
N PHE A 225 -6.61 2.69 -25.88
CA PHE A 225 -6.13 1.65 -24.98
C PHE A 225 -6.23 0.29 -25.67
N TYR A 226 -5.12 -0.42 -25.78
CA TYR A 226 -5.02 -1.64 -26.58
C TYR A 226 -4.14 -2.69 -25.88
N PRO A 227 -4.74 -3.65 -25.16
CA PRO A 227 -3.98 -4.78 -24.62
C PRO A 227 -3.59 -5.74 -25.74
N TYR A 228 -2.34 -6.21 -25.74
CA TYR A 228 -1.81 -7.03 -26.82
C TYR A 228 -0.89 -8.11 -26.28
N MET A 229 -1.01 -9.33 -26.78
CA MET A 229 -0.08 -10.44 -26.53
C MET A 229 1.00 -10.45 -27.62
N PRO A 230 2.24 -10.04 -27.32
CA PRO A 230 3.32 -10.02 -28.31
C PRO A 230 3.61 -11.42 -28.86
N ASP A 231 3.68 -12.42 -27.99
CA ASP A 231 4.04 -13.80 -28.33
C ASP A 231 3.01 -14.49 -29.24
N MET A 232 1.75 -14.02 -29.20
CA MET A 232 0.62 -14.64 -29.90
C MET A 232 0.04 -13.73 -30.99
N GLY A 233 0.58 -12.52 -31.18
CA GLY A 233 0.20 -11.64 -32.28
C GLY A 233 -1.25 -11.14 -32.25
N HIS A 234 -1.89 -11.03 -31.09
CA HIS A 234 -3.31 -10.66 -31.00
C HIS A 234 -3.68 -9.82 -29.77
N SER A 235 -4.80 -9.10 -29.89
CA SER A 235 -5.45 -8.35 -28.81
C SER A 235 -6.71 -9.07 -28.32
N SER A 236 -7.32 -8.54 -27.27
CA SER A 236 -8.63 -8.95 -26.79
C SER A 236 -9.75 -7.95 -27.16
N PRO A 237 -11.02 -8.38 -27.16
CA PRO A 237 -12.18 -7.49 -27.28
C PRO A 237 -12.68 -6.99 -25.92
N ASN A 238 -13.64 -6.05 -25.92
CA ASN A 238 -14.36 -5.55 -24.73
C ASN A 238 -13.48 -4.77 -23.72
N ASN A 239 -12.43 -4.14 -24.21
CA ASN A 239 -11.62 -3.23 -23.41
C ASN A 239 -12.26 -1.84 -23.35
N ILE A 240 -12.12 -1.16 -22.21
CA ILE A 240 -12.60 0.21 -22.02
C ILE A 240 -11.40 1.06 -21.65
N THR A 241 -11.15 2.10 -22.45
CA THR A 241 -10.09 3.08 -22.21
C THR A 241 -10.23 3.72 -20.83
N PRO A 242 -9.16 3.77 -20.02
CA PRO A 242 -9.23 4.39 -18.71
C PRO A 242 -9.54 5.89 -18.75
N THR A 243 -10.45 6.34 -17.89
CA THR A 243 -10.80 7.76 -17.71
C THR A 243 -10.55 8.19 -16.27
N SER A 244 -10.20 9.47 -16.06
CA SER A 244 -9.84 9.96 -14.73
C SER A 244 -10.98 9.81 -13.73
N ILE A 245 -10.62 9.43 -12.51
CA ILE A 245 -11.49 9.43 -11.33
C ILE A 245 -10.93 10.34 -10.22
N GLY A 246 -9.95 11.19 -10.55
CA GLY A 246 -9.27 12.08 -9.60
C GLY A 246 -7.99 11.48 -9.00
N ASN A 247 -7.21 12.33 -8.33
CA ASN A 247 -5.94 12.00 -7.66
C ASN A 247 -4.89 11.29 -8.51
N GLY A 248 -4.95 11.43 -9.84
CA GLY A 248 -4.06 10.76 -10.78
C GLY A 248 -4.57 9.39 -11.22
N HIS A 249 -5.68 8.89 -10.67
CA HIS A 249 -6.22 7.56 -10.97
C HIS A 249 -7.15 7.60 -12.18
N TYR A 250 -7.09 6.54 -12.99
CA TYR A 250 -7.92 6.33 -14.16
C TYR A 250 -8.49 4.92 -14.12
N LYS A 251 -9.80 4.79 -14.35
CA LYS A 251 -10.50 3.51 -14.37
C LYS A 251 -10.97 3.16 -15.77
N GLY A 252 -10.77 1.91 -16.14
CA GLY A 252 -11.23 1.31 -17.38
C GLY A 252 -11.50 -0.18 -17.20
N VAL A 253 -11.44 -0.92 -18.30
CA VAL A 253 -11.64 -2.37 -18.32
C VAL A 253 -10.62 -3.01 -19.24
N VAL A 254 -10.04 -4.12 -18.78
CA VAL A 254 -9.15 -4.96 -19.58
C VAL A 254 -9.69 -6.39 -19.62
N ASN A 255 -9.64 -7.02 -20.78
CA ASN A 255 -10.04 -8.41 -20.96
C ASN A 255 -8.82 -9.25 -21.31
N PHE A 256 -8.49 -10.26 -20.51
CA PHE A 256 -7.42 -11.20 -20.82
C PHE A 256 -8.04 -12.51 -21.29
N THR A 257 -8.13 -12.72 -22.61
CA THR A 257 -8.81 -13.89 -23.18
C THR A 257 -8.11 -15.22 -22.87
N MET A 258 -6.83 -15.16 -22.50
CA MET A 258 -6.01 -16.29 -22.07
C MET A 258 -4.85 -15.81 -21.19
N GLY A 259 -4.26 -16.74 -20.45
CA GLY A 259 -3.04 -16.48 -19.69
C GLY A 259 -1.83 -16.34 -20.61
N GLY A 260 -0.84 -15.56 -20.18
CA GLY A 260 0.41 -15.35 -20.92
C GLY A 260 1.01 -13.97 -20.62
N HIS A 261 1.90 -13.50 -21.49
CA HIS A 261 2.39 -12.13 -21.45
C HIS A 261 1.46 -11.19 -22.19
N TRP A 262 1.11 -10.07 -21.55
CA TRP A 262 0.29 -9.02 -22.12
C TRP A 262 0.96 -7.67 -21.92
N THR A 263 1.03 -6.89 -23.00
CA THR A 263 1.31 -5.46 -22.98
C THR A 263 0.00 -4.70 -22.86
N LEU A 264 -0.07 -3.70 -21.99
CA LEU A 264 -1.18 -2.79 -21.82
C LEU A 264 -0.79 -1.46 -22.48
N ASN A 265 -1.16 -1.27 -23.75
CA ASN A 265 -0.69 -0.13 -24.54
C ASN A 265 -1.62 1.06 -24.42
N PHE A 266 -1.04 2.24 -24.20
CA PHE A 266 -1.70 3.54 -24.17
C PHE A 266 -1.11 4.39 -25.28
N THR A 267 -1.93 4.91 -26.19
CA THR A 267 -1.45 5.73 -27.32
C THR A 267 -2.23 7.02 -27.49
N LYS A 268 -1.60 7.99 -28.17
CA LYS A 268 -2.14 9.32 -28.44
C LYS A 268 -2.63 9.99 -27.15
N ILE A 269 -1.76 10.07 -26.16
CA ILE A 269 -2.10 10.61 -24.85
C ILE A 269 -1.98 12.13 -24.93
N GLN A 270 -3.07 12.80 -24.62
CA GLN A 270 -3.21 14.25 -24.76
C GLN A 270 -3.43 14.91 -23.41
N LYS A 271 -2.97 16.15 -23.29
CA LYS A 271 -3.29 17.06 -22.20
C LYS A 271 -3.73 18.38 -22.82
N ASN A 272 -4.89 18.91 -22.42
CA ASN A 272 -5.46 20.13 -23.01
C ASN A 272 -5.54 20.09 -24.55
N ASN A 273 -5.98 18.95 -25.11
CA ASN A 273 -6.07 18.68 -26.56
C ASN A 273 -4.74 18.68 -27.33
N VAL A 274 -3.59 18.72 -26.65
CA VAL A 274 -2.27 18.60 -27.25
C VAL A 274 -1.69 17.23 -26.92
N GLN A 275 -1.19 16.52 -27.92
CA GLN A 275 -0.53 15.23 -27.72
C GLN A 275 0.81 15.42 -26.98
N VAL A 276 0.88 14.87 -25.78
CA VAL A 276 2.08 14.93 -24.92
C VAL A 276 2.90 13.65 -24.99
N ILE A 277 2.28 12.50 -25.29
CA ILE A 277 2.95 11.19 -25.41
C ILE A 277 2.33 10.43 -26.59
N ASP A 278 3.19 9.90 -27.47
CA ASP A 278 2.77 9.08 -28.61
C ASP A 278 2.27 7.71 -28.17
N SER A 279 3.08 6.99 -27.40
CA SER A 279 2.74 5.69 -26.83
C SER A 279 3.57 5.35 -25.60
N THR A 280 2.98 4.57 -24.70
CA THR A 280 3.68 3.89 -23.61
C THR A 280 2.95 2.60 -23.25
N ALA A 281 3.60 1.69 -22.54
CA ALA A 281 3.02 0.42 -22.16
C ALA A 281 3.43 -0.03 -20.76
N LEU A 282 2.48 -0.69 -20.09
CA LEU A 282 2.70 -1.52 -18.91
C LEU A 282 2.68 -2.98 -19.36
N GLU A 283 3.21 -3.89 -18.54
CA GLU A 283 3.23 -5.31 -18.87
C GLU A 283 2.75 -6.16 -17.70
N VAL A 284 1.97 -7.19 -18.00
CA VAL A 284 1.50 -8.19 -17.05
C VAL A 284 1.82 -9.58 -17.55
N ALA A 285 2.26 -10.46 -16.65
CA ALA A 285 2.52 -11.85 -16.96
C ALA A 285 1.79 -12.77 -15.96
N PHE A 286 0.96 -13.66 -16.48
CA PHE A 286 0.18 -14.65 -15.74
C PHE A 286 1.05 -15.81 -15.27
#